data_AF-A0A850EHV1-F1
#
_entry.id   AF-A0A850EHV1-F1
#
_cell.length_a   1.000
_cell.length_b   1.000
_cell.length_c   1.000
_cell.angle_alpha   90.00
_cell.angle_beta   90.00
_cell.angle_gamma   90.00
#
_symmetry.space_group_name_H-M   'P 1'
#
loop_
_entity.id
_entity.type
_entity.pdbx_description
1 polymer ?
#
loop_
_entity_poly.entity_id
_entity_poly.type
_entity_poly.pdbx_seq_one_letter_code
_entity_poly.pdbx_strand_id
1 'polypeptide(L)'
;MRIEKIPLWTHLDRTSFDVIGGKWKGIILYHLIDGPKRFSEFRRLYPDMTQFILTLQLRELERDGIIHREVYKQVPPKVEYSLT
;
A
#
# COMPACT_ATOMS: atom_id res chain seq x y z
N MET A 1 -28.78 12.42 -1.34
CA MET A 1 -28.36 11.19 -2.04
C MET A 1 -26.94 11.41 -2.55
N ARG A 2 -25.94 10.90 -1.82
CA ARG A 2 -24.52 11.17 -2.08
C ARG A 2 -24.05 10.19 -3.15
N ILE A 3 -23.81 10.68 -4.37
CA ILE A 3 -23.25 9.89 -5.46
C ILE A 3 -21.84 9.48 -5.02
N GLU A 4 -21.64 8.20 -4.71
CA GLU A 4 -20.29 7.65 -4.55
C GLU A 4 -19.63 7.69 -5.93
N LYS A 5 -18.60 8.54 -6.09
CA LYS A 5 -17.78 8.56 -7.29
C LYS A 5 -17.01 7.25 -7.35
N ILE A 6 -17.56 6.27 -8.06
CA ILE A 6 -16.85 5.06 -8.42
C ILE A 6 -15.64 5.49 -9.26
N PRO A 7 -14.39 5.19 -8.85
CA PRO A 7 -13.21 5.62 -9.58
C PRO A 7 -13.22 5.05 -11.00
N LEU A 8 -12.90 5.87 -12.01
CA LEU A 8 -12.94 5.48 -13.44
C LEU A 8 -12.07 4.25 -13.79
N TRP A 9 -11.15 3.88 -12.89
CA TRP A 9 -10.27 2.72 -12.99
C TRP A 9 -10.96 1.39 -12.63
N THR A 10 -12.20 1.40 -12.13
CA THR A 10 -12.94 0.15 -11.83
C THR A 10 -13.24 -0.67 -13.10
N HIS A 11 -13.16 -0.02 -14.27
CA HIS A 11 -13.34 -0.61 -15.60
C HIS A 11 -12.03 -0.68 -16.41
N LEU A 12 -10.92 -0.18 -15.87
CA LEU A 12 -9.61 -0.29 -16.48
C LEU A 12 -9.06 -1.67 -16.09
N ASP A 13 -9.10 -2.59 -17.05
CA ASP A 13 -8.62 -3.97 -17.05
C ASP A 13 -7.99 -4.50 -15.73
N ARG A 14 -8.76 -5.33 -15.00
CA ARG A 14 -8.29 -6.07 -13.82
C ARG A 14 -6.95 -6.79 -14.06
N THR A 15 -6.73 -7.29 -15.28
CA THR A 15 -5.52 -8.01 -15.68
C THR A 15 -4.25 -7.18 -15.51
N SER A 16 -4.26 -5.89 -15.89
CA SER A 16 -3.09 -5.02 -15.71
C SER A 16 -2.88 -4.72 -14.23
N PHE A 17 -3.94 -4.50 -13.45
CA PHE A 17 -3.82 -4.27 -12.01
C PHE A 17 -3.36 -5.50 -11.24
N ASP A 18 -3.72 -6.72 -11.64
CA ASP A 18 -3.27 -7.95 -11.00
C ASP A 18 -1.77 -8.18 -11.26
N VAL A 19 -1.32 -7.95 -12.50
CA VAL A 19 0.11 -8.03 -12.88
C VAL A 19 0.92 -6.94 -12.15
N ILE A 20 0.40 -5.71 -12.12
CA ILE A 20 1.02 -4.58 -11.41
C ILE A 20 1.01 -4.80 -9.90
N GLY A 21 -0.07 -5.34 -9.35
CA GLY A 21 -0.24 -5.65 -7.93
C GLY A 21 0.75 -6.71 -7.47
N GLY A 22 0.90 -7.80 -8.23
CA GLY A 22 1.91 -8.83 -7.97
C GLY A 22 3.33 -8.26 -7.89
N LYS A 23 3.71 -7.40 -8.85
CA LYS A 23 5.03 -6.71 -8.84
C LYS A 23 5.24 -5.90 -7.56
N TRP A 24 4.28 -5.08 -7.16
CA TRP A 24 4.46 -4.17 -6.03
C TRP A 24 4.34 -4.84 -4.68
N LYS A 25 3.49 -5.88 -4.51
CA LYS A 25 3.45 -6.66 -3.26
C LYS A 25 4.79 -7.29 -2.95
N GLY A 26 5.44 -7.92 -3.94
CA GLY A 26 6.78 -8.49 -3.76
C GLY A 26 7.80 -7.45 -3.29
N ILE A 27 7.79 -6.26 -3.90
CA ILE A 27 8.65 -5.14 -3.52
C ILE A 27 8.37 -4.66 -2.09
N ILE A 28 7.10 -4.45 -1.74
CA ILE A 28 6.71 -4.00 -0.39
C ILE A 28 7.19 -5.01 0.66
N LEU A 29 6.89 -6.29 0.45
CA LEU A 29 7.26 -7.35 1.38
C LEU A 29 8.77 -7.47 1.52
N TYR A 30 9.52 -7.40 0.42
CA TYR A 30 10.98 -7.40 0.45
C TYR A 30 11.56 -6.34 1.38
N HIS A 31 11.06 -5.10 1.32
CA HIS A 31 11.52 -4.01 2.19
C HIS A 31 11.07 -4.12 3.64
N LEU A 32 9.99 -4.87 3.91
CA LEU A 32 9.50 -5.11 5.27
C LEU A 32 10.25 -6.23 5.99
N ILE A 33 11.01 -7.08 5.26
CA ILE A 33 11.92 -8.07 5.87
C ILE A 33 12.98 -7.36 6.72
N ASP A 34 13.46 -6.20 6.28
CA ASP A 34 14.47 -5.39 6.99
C ASP A 34 13.88 -4.59 8.16
N GLY A 35 12.59 -4.76 8.46
CA GLY A 35 11.88 -4.13 9.57
C GLY A 35 10.82 -3.11 9.16
N PRO A 36 10.20 -2.42 10.14
CA PRO A 36 9.07 -1.54 9.89
C PRO A 36 9.41 -0.37 8.97
N LYS A 37 8.50 0.00 8.07
CA LYS A 37 8.64 1.14 7.14
C LYS A 37 7.42 2.04 7.16
N ARG A 38 7.64 3.35 6.95
CA ARG A 38 6.59 4.34 6.73
C ARG A 38 6.18 4.40 5.27
N PHE A 39 4.97 4.88 5.02
CA PHE A 39 4.45 5.13 3.67
C PHE A 39 5.40 6.01 2.82
N SER A 40 5.96 7.06 3.41
CA SER A 40 6.87 7.98 2.73
C SER A 40 8.20 7.34 2.34
N GLU A 41 8.64 6.30 3.03
CA GLU A 41 9.88 5.59 2.70
C GLU A 41 9.70 4.79 1.41
N PHE A 42 8.60 4.06 1.27
CA PHE A 42 8.25 3.39 0.01
C PHE A 42 8.16 4.38 -1.16
N ARG A 43 7.57 5.56 -0.94
CA ARG A 43 7.47 6.60 -1.98
C ARG A 43 8.82 7.19 -2.39
N ARG A 44 9.79 7.23 -1.48
CA ARG A 44 11.16 7.67 -1.79
C ARG A 44 11.94 6.60 -2.55
N LEU A 45 11.77 5.33 -2.16
CA LEU A 45 12.40 4.19 -2.82
C LEU A 45 11.83 3.92 -4.22
N TYR A 46 10.52 4.16 -4.40
CA TYR A 46 9.80 3.90 -5.65
C TYR A 46 8.91 5.09 -6.04
N PRO A 47 9.49 6.17 -6.60
CA PRO A 47 8.74 7.37 -6.99
C PRO A 47 7.62 7.08 -8.01
N ASP A 48 7.85 6.12 -8.91
CA ASP A 48 6.93 5.69 -9.96
C ASP A 48 5.69 4.95 -9.42
N MET A 49 5.77 4.39 -8.21
CA MET A 49 4.65 3.68 -7.59
C MET A 49 3.66 4.70 -7.03
N THR A 50 2.61 5.00 -7.78
CA THR A 50 1.62 6.02 -7.38
C THR A 50 1.08 5.79 -5.96
N GLN A 51 0.72 6.88 -5.28
CA GLN A 51 0.17 6.83 -3.92
C GLN A 51 -1.08 5.93 -3.84
N PHE A 52 -1.92 5.94 -4.88
CA PHE A 52 -3.10 5.10 -4.97
C PHE A 52 -2.73 3.62 -4.97
N ILE A 53 -1.79 3.20 -5.84
CA ILE A 53 -1.32 1.81 -5.92
C ILE A 53 -0.71 1.38 -4.59
N LEU A 54 0.21 2.15 -4.01
CA LEU A 54 0.83 1.79 -2.74
C LEU A 54 -0.21 1.64 -1.61
N THR A 55 -1.19 2.54 -1.54
CA THR A 55 -2.28 2.44 -0.56
C THR A 55 -3.13 1.19 -0.76
N LEU A 56 -3.48 0.89 -2.01
CA LEU A 56 -4.23 -0.31 -2.36
C LEU A 56 -3.47 -1.58 -1.94
N GLN A 57 -2.20 -1.69 -2.32
CA GLN A 57 -1.40 -2.88 -2.02
C GLN A 57 -1.17 -3.07 -0.51
N LEU A 58 -0.87 -2.00 0.25
CA LEU A 58 -0.73 -2.08 1.70
C LEU A 58 -2.03 -2.52 2.38
N ARG A 59 -3.18 -2.00 1.95
CA ARG A 59 -4.49 -2.40 2.48
C ARG A 59 -4.84 -3.84 2.16
N GLU A 60 -4.51 -4.31 0.96
CA GLU A 60 -4.70 -5.72 0.61
C GLU A 60 -3.82 -6.62 1.47
N LEU A 61 -2.53 -6.31 1.60
CA LEU A 61 -1.62 -7.09 2.45
C LEU A 61 -2.04 -7.07 3.93
N GLU A 62 -2.53 -5.94 4.44
CA GLU A 62 -3.06 -5.81 5.81
C GLU A 62 -4.32 -6.67 5.99
N ARG A 63 -5.27 -6.58 5.05
CA ARG A 63 -6.50 -7.38 5.06
C ARG A 63 -6.20 -8.88 4.96
N ASP A 64 -5.21 -9.25 4.16
CA ASP A 64 -4.81 -10.64 3.95
C ASP A 64 -3.95 -11.16 5.14
N GLY A 65 -3.68 -10.33 6.15
CA GLY A 65 -2.97 -10.71 7.38
C GLY A 65 -1.47 -10.89 7.22
N ILE A 66 -0.88 -10.35 6.15
CA ILE A 66 0.54 -10.49 5.82
C ILE A 66 1.36 -9.37 6.47
N ILE A 67 0.76 -8.18 6.66
CA ILE A 67 1.41 -7.04 7.30
C ILE A 67 0.55 -6.50 8.45
N HIS A 68 1.21 -5.99 9.48
CA HIS A 68 0.62 -5.21 10.56
C HIS A 68 0.80 -3.71 10.30
N ARG A 69 -0.22 -2.91 10.61
CA ARG A 69 -0.20 -1.45 10.52
C ARG A 69 -0.30 -0.84 11.91
N GLU A 70 0.77 -0.18 12.35
CA GLU A 70 0.83 0.44 13.67
C GLU A 70 0.68 1.97 13.57
N VAL A 71 -0.19 2.55 14.41
CA VAL A 71 -0.42 4.00 14.48
C VAL A 71 0.06 4.53 15.81
N TYR A 72 1.16 5.27 15.77
CA TYR A 72 1.76 5.90 16.94
C TYR A 72 1.12 7.28 17.15
N LYS A 73 0.45 7.42 18.31
CA LYS A 73 -0.18 8.66 18.77
C LYS A 73 0.86 9.64 19.35
N GLN A 74 1.79 10.07 18.51
CA GLN A 74 2.80 11.08 18.82
C GLN A 74 2.63 12.32 17.94
N VAL A 75 3.32 13.40 18.27
CA VAL A 75 3.41 14.60 17.41
C VAL A 75 4.81 14.65 16.79
N PRO A 76 4.95 14.69 15.45
CA PRO A 76 3.90 14.49 14.45
C PRO A 76 3.41 13.02 14.41
N PRO A 77 2.18 12.75 13.95
CA PRO A 77 1.63 11.39 13.88
C PRO A 77 2.52 10.49 13.00
N LYS A 78 2.66 9.24 13.43
CA LYS A 78 3.52 8.25 12.79
C LYS A 78 2.71 6.99 12.51
N VAL A 79 2.87 6.45 11.30
CA VAL A 79 2.30 5.17 10.88
C VAL A 79 3.41 4.33 10.29
N GLU A 80 3.53 3.10 10.75
CA GLU A 80 4.47 2.11 10.21
C GLU A 80 3.73 0.85 9.80
N TYR A 81 4.34 0.14 8.86
CA TYR A 81 3.93 -1.16 8.38
C TYR A 81 5.06 -2.13 8.68
N SER A 82 4.75 -3.32 9.17
CA SER A 82 5.69 -4.41 9.41
C SER A 82 5.09 -5.72 8.92
N LEU A 83 5.92 -6.74 8.67
CA LEU A 83 5.39 -8.10 8.52
C LEU A 83 4.67 -8.51 9.83
N THR A 84 3.62 -9.32 9.70
CA THR A 84 2.88 -9.92 10.84
C THR A 84 3.66 -11.06 11.49
#